data_AF-A0A970FSJ6-F1
#
_entry.id   AF-A0A970FSJ6-F1
#
_cell.length_a   1.000
_cell.length_b   1.000
_cell.length_c   1.000
_cell.angle_alpha   90.00
_cell.angle_beta   90.00
_cell.angle_gamma   90.00
#
_symmetry.space_group_name_H-M   'P 1'
#
loop_
_entity.id
_entity.type
_entity.pdbx_description
1 polymer ?
#
loop_
_entity_poly.entity_id
_entity_poly.type
_entity_poly.pdbx_seq_one_letter_code
_entity_poly.pdbx_strand_id
1 'polypeptide(L)'
;MQNSGSLFGWLITIGLFLTLLNFPVKVVYKAAIARLPRESKEKKIYTLLQKQIVTHHRFFALFTTVMLVAHVLIQLMYRWFSWTGLAAAILMVINGFLGGYGHYIKKKKRSAWFTAHRIVAVLLIIAILVHLVTNGR
;
A
#
# COMPACT_ATOMS: atom_id res chain seq x y z
N MET A 1 9.60 23.33 -11.69
CA MET A 1 8.84 22.35 -12.49
C MET A 1 9.27 20.88 -12.26
N GLN A 2 10.40 20.61 -11.60
CA GLN A 2 10.68 19.32 -10.93
C GLN A 2 9.69 18.98 -9.79
N ASN A 3 8.99 20.00 -9.27
CA ASN A 3 8.14 19.88 -8.09
C ASN A 3 6.89 19.01 -8.29
N SER A 4 6.31 18.94 -9.51
CA SER A 4 5.06 18.19 -9.73
C SER A 4 5.29 16.68 -9.72
N GLY A 5 6.32 16.18 -10.40
CA GLY A 5 6.69 14.76 -10.34
C GLY A 5 7.09 14.32 -8.92
N SER A 6 7.80 15.18 -8.20
CA SER A 6 8.14 14.99 -6.78
C SER A 6 6.89 14.92 -5.90
N LEU A 7 5.91 15.82 -6.09
CA LEU A 7 4.68 15.85 -5.31
C LEU A 7 3.90 14.53 -5.41
N PHE A 8 3.66 14.03 -6.64
CA PHE A 8 2.94 12.76 -6.80
C PHE A 8 3.73 11.57 -6.26
N GLY A 9 5.06 11.58 -6.38
CA GLY A 9 5.92 10.56 -5.76
C GLY A 9 5.78 10.53 -4.23
N TRP A 10 5.73 11.70 -3.58
CA TRP A 10 5.49 11.81 -2.14
C TRP A 10 4.07 11.39 -1.74
N LEU A 11 3.05 11.76 -2.51
CA LEU A 11 1.67 11.32 -2.27
C LEU A 11 1.52 9.80 -2.37
N ILE A 12 2.18 9.18 -3.36
CA ILE A 12 2.26 7.72 -3.49
C ILE A 12 2.94 7.13 -2.26
N THR A 13 4.05 7.72 -1.81
CA THR A 13 4.81 7.23 -0.65
C THR A 13 3.97 7.25 0.63
N ILE A 14 3.25 8.35 0.88
CA ILE A 14 2.33 8.48 2.03
C ILE A 14 1.18 7.48 1.91
N GLY A 15 0.55 7.38 0.74
CA GLY A 15 -0.54 6.44 0.48
C GLY A 15 -0.10 4.98 0.67
N LEU A 16 1.09 4.62 0.17
CA LEU A 16 1.68 3.30 0.33
C LEU A 16 1.97 3.02 1.80
N PHE A 17 2.55 3.97 2.53
CA PHE A 17 2.81 3.83 3.96
C PHE A 17 1.52 3.54 4.73
N LEU A 18 0.46 4.34 4.52
CA LEU A 18 -0.86 4.12 5.14
C LEU A 18 -1.47 2.77 4.76
N THR A 19 -1.27 2.35 3.51
CA THR A 19 -1.73 1.04 3.02
C THR A 19 -0.99 -0.10 3.73
N LEU A 20 0.33 0.02 3.92
CA LEU A 20 1.17 -0.98 4.56
C LEU A 20 0.94 -1.09 6.07
N LEU A 21 0.57 -0.01 6.76
CA LEU A 21 0.27 0.01 8.20
C LEU A 21 -0.74 -1.07 8.63
N ASN A 22 -1.62 -1.51 7.72
CA ASN A 22 -2.57 -2.59 7.97
C ASN A 22 -1.90 -3.88 8.47
N PHE A 23 -0.69 -4.21 8.03
CA PHE A 23 0.03 -5.41 8.49
C PHE A 23 0.68 -5.22 9.87
N PRO A 24 1.57 -4.24 10.11
CA PRO A 24 2.17 -4.00 11.42
C PRO A 24 1.13 -3.82 12.54
N VAL A 25 0.05 -3.09 12.27
CA VAL A 25 -1.01 -2.85 13.27
C VAL A 25 -1.69 -4.16 13.68
N LYS A 26 -1.93 -5.09 12.74
CA LYS A 26 -2.46 -6.41 13.05
C LYS A 26 -1.47 -7.28 13.83
N VAL A 27 -0.18 -7.17 13.53
CA VAL A 27 0.88 -7.91 14.23
C VAL A 27 0.99 -7.44 15.68
N VAL A 28 1.10 -6.13 15.91
CA VAL A 28 1.17 -5.53 17.25
C VAL A 28 -0.11 -5.81 18.04
N TYR A 29 -1.28 -5.75 17.41
CA TYR A 29 -2.52 -6.13 18.08
C TYR A 29 -2.47 -7.57 18.59
N LYS A 30 -2.06 -8.51 17.74
CA LYS A 30 -2.01 -9.94 18.10
C LYS A 30 -0.94 -10.23 19.15
N ALA A 31 0.21 -9.58 19.08
CA ALA A 31 1.36 -9.83 19.95
C ALA A 31 1.17 -9.25 21.37
N ALA A 32 0.71 -8.00 21.47
CA ALA A 32 0.67 -7.26 22.73
C ALA A 32 -0.76 -6.94 23.20
N ILE A 33 -1.57 -6.34 22.33
CA ILE A 33 -2.85 -5.71 22.72
C ILE A 33 -3.96 -6.74 23.00
N ALA A 34 -3.96 -7.86 22.28
CA ALA A 34 -4.99 -8.88 22.41
C ALA A 34 -5.06 -9.47 23.83
N ARG A 35 -3.90 -9.54 24.52
CA ARG A 35 -3.74 -10.08 25.87
C ARG A 35 -4.21 -9.14 26.98
N LEU A 36 -4.40 -7.85 26.68
CA LEU A 36 -4.82 -6.87 27.68
C LEU A 36 -6.29 -7.09 28.11
N PRO A 37 -6.66 -6.71 29.35
CA PRO A 37 -8.04 -6.73 29.81
C PRO A 37 -8.95 -5.89 28.91
N ARG A 38 -10.21 -6.32 28.71
CA ARG A 38 -11.18 -5.59 27.85
C ARG A 38 -11.44 -4.16 28.31
N GLU A 39 -11.27 -3.89 29.60
CA GLU A 39 -11.54 -2.59 30.20
C GLU A 39 -10.37 -1.59 30.07
N SER A 40 -9.17 -2.08 29.75
CA SER A 40 -7.97 -1.25 29.62
C SER A 40 -8.13 -0.16 28.56
N LYS A 41 -7.70 1.07 28.89
CA LYS A 41 -7.81 2.24 28.00
C LYS A 41 -6.95 2.04 26.75
N GLU A 42 -5.78 1.45 26.91
CA GLU A 42 -4.81 1.14 25.86
C GLU A 42 -5.43 0.22 24.80
N LYS A 43 -6.14 -0.84 25.22
CA LYS A 43 -6.81 -1.75 24.31
C LYS A 43 -7.92 -1.05 23.53
N LYS A 44 -8.71 -0.19 24.18
CA LYS A 44 -9.78 0.58 23.52
C LYS A 44 -9.21 1.52 22.46
N ILE A 45 -8.20 2.31 22.81
CA ILE A 45 -7.54 3.26 21.89
C ILE A 45 -6.93 2.51 20.70
N TYR A 46 -6.17 1.45 20.97
CA TYR A 46 -5.53 0.68 19.91
C TYR A 46 -6.54 0.00 18.98
N THR A 47 -7.62 -0.55 19.55
CA THR A 47 -8.69 -1.17 18.76
C THR A 47 -9.37 -0.15 17.85
N LEU A 48 -9.57 1.09 18.32
CA LEU A 48 -10.09 2.18 17.50
C LEU A 48 -9.15 2.51 16.35
N LEU A 49 -7.85 2.71 16.62
CA LEU A 49 -6.83 2.97 15.61
C LEU A 49 -6.75 1.84 14.57
N GLN A 50 -6.71 0.60 15.02
CA GLN A 50 -6.73 -0.57 14.15
C GLN A 50 -7.99 -0.60 13.29
N LYS A 51 -9.17 -0.34 13.87
CA LYS A 51 -10.42 -0.30 13.12
C LYS A 51 -10.34 0.75 12.01
N GLN A 52 -9.81 1.93 12.30
CA GLN A 52 -9.65 3.00 11.29
C GLN A 52 -8.73 2.55 10.15
N ILE A 53 -7.53 2.04 10.46
CA ILE A 53 -6.54 1.64 9.46
C ILE A 53 -7.05 0.46 8.62
N VAL A 54 -7.60 -0.58 9.25
CA VAL A 54 -8.05 -1.78 8.54
C VAL A 54 -9.29 -1.51 7.69
N THR A 55 -10.21 -0.66 8.16
CA THR A 55 -11.42 -0.29 7.40
C THR A 55 -11.09 0.58 6.20
N HIS A 56 -10.18 1.54 6.37
CA HIS A 56 -9.82 2.49 5.32
C HIS A 56 -8.69 2.02 4.40
N HIS A 57 -8.03 0.91 4.71
CA HIS A 57 -6.94 0.33 3.89
C HIS A 57 -7.26 0.29 2.38
N ARG A 58 -8.49 -0.08 2.00
CA ARG A 58 -8.91 -0.12 0.59
C ARG A 58 -8.92 1.26 -0.08
N PHE A 59 -9.29 2.30 0.69
CA PHE A 59 -9.31 3.67 0.19
C PHE A 59 -7.89 4.22 0.08
N PHE A 60 -6.99 3.87 1.01
CA PHE A 60 -5.57 4.19 0.89
C PHE A 60 -4.95 3.51 -0.35
N ALA A 61 -5.27 2.24 -0.60
CA ALA A 61 -4.80 1.52 -1.78
C ALA A 61 -5.35 2.14 -3.09
N LEU A 62 -6.63 2.53 -3.10
CA LEU A 62 -7.24 3.20 -4.25
C LEU A 62 -6.59 4.56 -4.50
N PHE A 63 -6.44 5.38 -3.45
CA PHE A 63 -5.76 6.66 -3.52
C PHE A 63 -4.35 6.52 -4.08
N THR A 64 -3.57 5.57 -3.56
CA THR A 64 -2.20 5.31 -4.02
C THR A 64 -2.17 4.91 -5.50
N THR A 65 -3.10 4.05 -5.94
CA THR A 65 -3.22 3.66 -7.35
C THR A 65 -3.56 4.85 -8.25
N VAL A 66 -4.48 5.72 -7.83
CA VAL A 66 -4.84 6.93 -8.60
C VAL A 66 -3.65 7.89 -8.70
N MET A 67 -2.93 8.11 -7.60
CA MET A 67 -1.72 8.93 -7.60
C MET A 67 -0.62 8.34 -8.47
N LEU A 68 -0.46 7.01 -8.50
CA LEU A 68 0.46 6.32 -9.41
C LEU A 68 0.09 6.57 -10.87
N VAL A 69 -1.18 6.44 -11.24
CA VAL A 69 -1.62 6.72 -12.62
C VAL A 69 -1.29 8.15 -13.00
N ALA A 70 -1.59 9.13 -12.15
CA ALA A 70 -1.22 10.52 -12.37
C ALA A 70 0.29 10.71 -12.53
N HIS A 71 1.09 10.09 -11.66
CA HIS A 71 2.55 10.15 -11.70
C HIS A 71 3.12 9.58 -13.02
N VAL A 72 2.64 8.42 -13.45
CA VAL A 72 3.06 7.77 -14.70
C VAL A 72 2.65 8.60 -15.91
N LEU A 73 1.43 9.14 -15.95
CA LEU A 73 0.97 9.99 -17.06
C LEU A 73 1.84 11.23 -17.21
N ILE A 74 2.16 11.90 -16.09
CA ILE A 74 3.05 13.06 -16.08
C ILE A 74 4.45 12.65 -16.57
N GLN A 75 5.02 11.56 -16.07
CA GLN A 75 6.34 11.07 -16.52
C GLN A 75 6.39 10.75 -18.02
N LEU A 76 5.32 10.17 -18.57
CA LEU A 76 5.21 9.88 -19.99
C LEU A 76 5.16 11.17 -20.84
N MET A 77 4.37 12.17 -20.42
CA MET A 77 4.30 13.46 -21.12
C MET A 77 5.65 14.18 -21.17
N TYR A 78 6.46 14.06 -20.12
CA TYR A 78 7.76 14.71 -20.03
C TYR A 78 8.95 13.82 -20.46
N ARG A 79 8.71 12.59 -20.94
CA ARG A 79 9.74 11.60 -21.36
C ARG A 79 10.73 11.19 -20.26
N TRP A 80 10.35 11.27 -18.99
CA TRP A 80 11.19 10.92 -17.84
C TRP A 80 10.73 9.57 -17.28
N PHE A 81 11.02 8.51 -18.02
CA PHE A 81 10.50 7.17 -17.75
C PHE A 81 11.64 6.18 -17.48
N SER A 82 11.61 5.52 -16.32
CA SER A 82 12.59 4.48 -15.98
C SER A 82 11.98 3.10 -15.94
N TRP A 83 12.84 2.11 -16.23
CA TRP A 83 12.48 0.70 -16.16
C TRP A 83 12.14 0.26 -14.74
N THR A 84 12.85 0.79 -13.75
CA THR A 84 12.58 0.54 -12.32
C THR A 84 11.22 1.10 -11.90
N GLY A 85 10.86 2.29 -12.38
CA GLY A 85 9.56 2.92 -12.13
C GLY A 85 8.41 2.17 -12.79
N LEU A 86 8.60 1.72 -14.04
CA LEU A 86 7.63 0.87 -14.74
C LEU A 86 7.38 -0.44 -13.99
N ALA A 87 8.44 -1.12 -13.54
CA ALA A 87 8.31 -2.36 -12.79
C ALA A 87 7.52 -2.16 -11.48
N ALA A 88 7.82 -1.10 -10.73
CA ALA A 88 7.08 -0.74 -9.52
C ALA A 88 5.61 -0.41 -9.83
N ALA A 89 5.33 0.33 -10.91
CA ALA A 89 3.98 0.67 -11.33
C ALA A 89 3.16 -0.58 -11.70
N ILE A 90 3.72 -1.49 -12.49
CA ILE A 90 3.09 -2.76 -12.86
C ILE A 90 2.76 -3.58 -11.60
N LEU A 91 3.73 -3.74 -10.70
CA LEU A 91 3.53 -4.47 -9.44
C LEU A 91 2.43 -3.84 -8.58
N MET A 92 2.35 -2.51 -8.51
CA MET A 92 1.31 -1.81 -7.75
C MET A 92 -0.07 -2.03 -8.35
N VAL A 93 -0.20 -1.95 -9.67
CA VAL A 93 -1.45 -2.20 -10.39
C VAL A 93 -1.90 -3.64 -10.19
N ILE A 94 -1.00 -4.63 -10.35
CA ILE A 94 -1.30 -6.04 -10.07
C ILE A 94 -1.75 -6.21 -8.62
N ASN A 95 -1.05 -5.59 -7.67
CA ASN A 95 -1.39 -5.70 -6.26
C ASN A 95 -2.76 -5.09 -5.92
N GLY A 96 -3.10 -3.96 -6.57
CA GLY A 96 -4.40 -3.31 -6.48
C GLY A 96 -5.52 -4.18 -7.04
N PHE A 97 -5.32 -4.77 -8.23
CA PHE A 97 -6.27 -5.71 -8.83
C PHE A 97 -6.46 -6.96 -7.98
N LEU A 98 -5.38 -7.51 -7.43
CA LEU A 98 -5.48 -8.59 -6.47
C LEU A 98 -6.35 -8.11 -5.30
N GLY A 99 -6.02 -6.99 -4.64
CA GLY A 99 -6.80 -6.43 -3.54
C GLY A 99 -8.31 -6.32 -3.83
N GLY A 100 -8.66 -5.80 -5.02
CA GLY A 100 -10.03 -5.71 -5.51
C GLY A 100 -10.68 -7.08 -5.71
N TYR A 101 -9.99 -8.02 -6.39
CA TYR A 101 -10.46 -9.39 -6.60
C TYR A 101 -10.80 -10.09 -5.27
N GLY A 102 -9.96 -9.93 -4.25
CA GLY A 102 -10.21 -10.47 -2.92
C GLY A 102 -11.46 -9.92 -2.24
N HIS A 103 -11.74 -8.63 -2.46
CA HIS A 103 -12.90 -7.95 -1.90
C HIS A 103 -14.20 -8.33 -2.60
N TYR A 104 -14.25 -8.20 -3.92
CA TYR A 104 -15.48 -8.34 -4.71
C TYR A 104 -15.79 -9.80 -5.09
N ILE A 105 -14.79 -10.59 -5.47
CA ILE A 105 -15.00 -11.94 -6.00
C ILE A 105 -14.88 -12.99 -4.90
N LYS A 106 -13.79 -12.97 -4.12
CA LYS A 106 -13.57 -13.99 -3.07
C LYS A 106 -14.27 -13.67 -1.75
N LYS A 107 -14.98 -12.54 -1.65
CA LYS A 107 -15.73 -12.10 -0.45
C LYS A 107 -14.93 -12.30 0.84
N LYS A 108 -13.62 -12.00 0.82
CA LYS A 108 -12.68 -12.13 1.94
C LYS A 108 -12.37 -13.58 2.41
N LYS A 109 -12.73 -14.62 1.64
CA LYS A 109 -12.30 -16.00 1.92
C LYS A 109 -10.79 -16.15 1.67
N ARG A 110 -10.07 -16.72 2.65
CA ARG A 110 -8.63 -17.00 2.50
C ARG A 110 -8.43 -18.13 1.49
N SER A 111 -7.60 -17.87 0.49
CA SER A 111 -7.23 -18.80 -0.58
C SER A 111 -5.85 -18.42 -1.13
N ALA A 112 -5.33 -19.15 -2.12
CA ALA A 112 -4.03 -18.88 -2.76
C ALA A 112 -3.86 -17.41 -3.21
N TRP A 113 -4.94 -16.77 -3.64
CA TRP A 113 -4.98 -15.35 -3.96
C TRP A 113 -4.45 -14.43 -2.84
N PHE A 114 -4.76 -14.74 -1.58
CA PHE A 114 -4.33 -13.93 -0.44
C PHE A 114 -2.82 -14.00 -0.22
N THR A 115 -2.24 -15.19 -0.45
CA THR A 115 -0.79 -15.38 -0.43
C THR A 115 -0.14 -14.63 -1.59
N ALA A 116 -0.71 -14.73 -2.81
CA ALA A 116 -0.23 -13.99 -3.98
C ALA A 116 -0.25 -12.47 -3.74
N HIS A 117 -1.35 -11.91 -3.23
CA HIS A 117 -1.46 -10.49 -2.88
C HIS A 117 -0.35 -10.05 -1.90
N ARG A 118 -0.05 -10.88 -0.89
CA ARG A 118 1.03 -10.58 0.06
C ARG A 118 2.43 -10.65 -0.57
N ILE A 119 2.70 -11.67 -1.39
CA ILE A 119 3.98 -11.81 -2.09
C ILE A 119 4.20 -10.63 -3.02
N VAL A 120 3.19 -10.27 -3.83
CA VAL A 120 3.26 -9.11 -4.73
C VAL A 120 3.44 -7.82 -3.93
N ALA A 121 2.79 -7.66 -2.78
CA ALA A 121 3.01 -6.50 -1.91
C ALA A 121 4.46 -6.40 -1.41
N VAL A 122 5.11 -7.51 -1.05
CA VAL A 122 6.52 -7.52 -0.64
C VAL A 122 7.44 -7.18 -1.82
N LEU A 123 7.20 -7.79 -2.99
CA LEU A 123 7.96 -7.48 -4.21
C LEU A 123 7.81 -6.01 -4.63
N LEU A 124 6.61 -5.44 -4.46
CA LEU A 124 6.34 -4.04 -4.71
C LEU A 124 7.18 -3.13 -3.80
N ILE A 125 7.27 -3.44 -2.50
CA ILE A 125 8.11 -2.67 -1.57
C ILE A 125 9.56 -2.69 -2.02
N ILE A 126 10.08 -3.87 -2.39
CA ILE A 126 11.46 -4.01 -2.90
C ILE A 126 11.64 -3.19 -4.17
N ALA A 127 10.71 -3.26 -5.13
CA ALA A 127 10.78 -2.52 -6.38
C ALA A 127 10.76 -0.99 -6.17
N ILE A 128 9.93 -0.50 -5.24
CA ILE A 128 9.90 0.92 -4.88
C ILE A 128 11.23 1.35 -4.25
N LEU A 129 11.78 0.56 -3.33
CA LEU A 129 13.08 0.87 -2.72
C LEU A 129 14.19 0.94 -3.77
N VAL A 130 14.23 -0.03 -4.69
CA VAL A 130 15.20 -0.02 -5.80
C VAL A 130 15.02 1.22 -6.67
N HIS A 131 13.79 1.56 -7.06
CA HIS A 131 13.50 2.75 -7.85
C HIS A 131 13.94 4.05 -7.17
N LEU A 132 13.73 4.17 -5.85
CA LEU A 132 14.17 5.33 -5.08
C LEU A 132 15.71 5.40 -5.00
N VAL A 133 16.38 4.27 -4.76
CA VAL A 133 17.85 4.21 -4.67
C VAL A 133 18.52 4.49 -6.01
N THR A 134 17.92 4.06 -7.13
CA THR A 134 18.43 4.39 -8.47
C THR A 134 18.07 5.81 -8.92
N ASN A 135 17.43 6.61 -8.06
CA ASN A 135 16.90 7.95 -8.38
C ASN A 135 15.98 7.95 -9.60
N GLY A 136 15.20 6.89 -9.77
CA GLY A 136 14.30 6.72 -10.89
C GLY A 136 15.00 6.64 -12.24
N ARG A 137 16.21 6.07 -12.27
CA ARG A 137 16.89 5.57 -13.47
C ARG A 137 16.50 4.12 -13.75
#